data_AF-G2WXU1-F1
#
_entry.id   AF-G2WXU1-F1
#
_cell.length_a   1.000
_cell.length_b   1.000
_cell.length_c   1.000
_cell.angle_alpha   90.00
_cell.angle_beta   90.00
_cell.angle_gamma   90.00
#
_symmetry.space_group_name_H-M   'P 1'
#
loop_
_entity.id
_entity.type
_entity.pdbx_description
1 polymer ?
#
loop_
_entity_poly.entity_id
_entity_poly.type
_entity_poly.pdbx_seq_one_letter_code
_entity_poly.pdbx_strand_id
1 'polypeptide(L)'
;MSETSEPPYARWRPPRPLFTERCDAVKKSPFLDFRPITDKPDLQWENFRQPLLKKSPLLTEIEYQCQLGFGVDGIVWKVEIEGKAYALKVFWDNTPPSGTRYWAVQRECQNAALLEMIRNAINTSDQPVCLHPKPQTHADAVANLRVFSIEGRQRFRNTPGAIEYSSAPRFRQCMGWASIRGSHLLALDNNIRPCRPVFNGIQREIRREEHYYAIIYEFIPVQSATLLTGDTQQSQLDLLWLAGFCLVPLRPPRSREPL
;
A
#
# COMPACT_ATOMS: atom_id res chain seq x y z
N MET A 1 -35.45 5.63 23.72
CA MET A 1 -35.12 6.01 22.33
C MET A 1 -33.66 6.45 22.33
N SER A 2 -32.73 5.58 21.91
CA SER A 2 -31.31 5.92 21.82
C SER A 2 -31.03 6.42 20.40
N GLU A 3 -30.72 7.71 20.26
CA GLU A 3 -30.11 8.25 19.05
C GLU A 3 -28.70 7.67 18.92
N THR A 4 -28.55 6.70 18.02
CA THR A 4 -27.23 6.32 17.49
C THR A 4 -26.76 7.44 16.58
N SER A 5 -25.97 8.36 17.12
CA SER A 5 -25.28 9.37 16.32
C SER A 5 -24.23 8.67 15.45
N GLU A 6 -24.40 8.77 14.13
CA GLU A 6 -23.40 8.30 13.17
C GLU A 6 -22.08 9.03 13.41
N PRO A 7 -20.94 8.32 13.36
CA PRO A 7 -19.66 8.94 13.59
C PRO A 7 -19.31 9.97 12.48
N PRO A 8 -18.56 11.03 12.82
CA PRO A 8 -18.37 12.21 11.98
C PRO A 8 -17.71 11.95 10.61
N TYR A 9 -17.03 10.81 10.43
CA TYR A 9 -16.47 10.38 9.15
C TYR A 9 -17.53 9.92 8.13
N ALA A 10 -18.76 9.63 8.55
CA ALA A 10 -19.85 9.23 7.65
C ALA A 10 -20.48 10.40 6.86
N ARG A 11 -20.24 11.66 7.27
CA ARG A 11 -20.89 12.85 6.68
C ARG A 11 -20.03 13.63 5.68
N TRP A 12 -18.79 13.25 5.44
CA TRP A 12 -17.96 13.96 4.46
C TRP A 12 -18.47 13.71 3.03
N ARG A 13 -18.94 14.78 2.38
CA ARG A 13 -19.26 14.78 0.95
C ARG A 13 -18.23 15.64 0.21
N PRO A 14 -17.47 15.10 -0.75
CA PRO A 14 -16.58 15.93 -1.55
C PRO A 14 -17.39 16.92 -2.40
N PRO A 15 -16.93 18.18 -2.58
CA PRO A 15 -17.53 19.11 -3.54
C PRO A 15 -17.32 18.61 -4.98
N ARG A 16 -18.41 18.47 -5.76
CA ARG A 16 -18.47 17.62 -6.98
C ARG A 16 -18.35 18.30 -8.36
N PRO A 17 -17.57 19.38 -8.53
CA PRO A 17 -16.78 19.45 -9.78
C PRO A 17 -15.30 19.25 -9.49
N LEU A 18 -14.78 19.99 -8.51
CA LEU A 18 -13.37 19.99 -8.10
C LEU A 18 -12.86 18.61 -7.70
N PHE A 19 -13.70 17.75 -7.12
CA PHE A 19 -13.26 16.44 -6.67
C PHE A 19 -12.96 15.47 -7.80
N THR A 20 -13.78 15.44 -8.87
CA THR A 20 -13.54 14.55 -10.02
C THR A 20 -12.29 15.00 -10.78
N GLU A 21 -12.16 16.31 -11.02
CA GLU A 21 -10.96 16.88 -11.64
C GLU A 21 -9.70 16.58 -10.83
N ARG A 22 -9.78 16.69 -9.50
CA ARG A 22 -8.69 16.28 -8.60
C ARG A 22 -8.38 14.79 -8.71
N CYS A 23 -9.39 13.91 -8.69
CA CYS A 23 -9.18 12.47 -8.87
C CYS A 23 -8.46 12.16 -10.19
N ASP A 24 -8.85 12.81 -11.27
CA ASP A 24 -8.25 12.59 -12.59
C ASP A 24 -6.86 13.20 -12.69
N ALA A 25 -6.61 14.35 -12.05
CA ALA A 25 -5.28 14.92 -11.92
C ALA A 25 -4.34 13.99 -11.14
N VAL A 26 -4.79 13.45 -10.00
CA VAL A 26 -4.00 12.48 -9.21
C VAL A 26 -3.66 11.24 -10.05
N LYS A 27 -4.61 10.69 -10.81
CA LYS A 27 -4.36 9.51 -11.66
C LYS A 27 -3.32 9.72 -12.76
N LYS A 28 -3.08 10.97 -13.16
CA LYS A 28 -2.05 11.34 -14.16
C LYS A 28 -0.67 11.51 -13.52
N SER A 29 -0.60 11.64 -12.20
CA SER A 29 0.67 11.82 -11.50
C SER A 29 1.53 10.55 -11.58
N PRO A 30 2.85 10.68 -11.85
CA PRO A 30 3.77 9.54 -11.85
C PRO A 30 3.77 8.81 -10.52
N PHE A 31 3.92 7.48 -10.53
CA PHE A 31 3.97 6.66 -9.31
C PHE A 31 5.00 5.52 -9.38
N LEU A 32 5.69 5.41 -10.51
CA LEU A 32 6.73 4.41 -10.75
C LEU A 32 8.05 5.13 -11.03
N ASP A 33 9.10 4.58 -10.45
CA ASP A 33 10.48 4.87 -10.79
C ASP A 33 11.06 3.62 -11.49
N PHE A 34 11.59 3.80 -12.68
CA PHE A 34 12.13 2.71 -13.50
C PHE A 34 13.54 2.29 -13.07
N ARG A 35 14.18 3.05 -12.18
CA ARG A 35 15.44 2.65 -11.54
C ARG A 35 15.20 1.48 -10.58
N PRO A 36 16.15 0.55 -10.44
CA PRO A 36 16.01 -0.59 -9.56
C PRO A 36 16.05 -0.18 -8.08
N ILE A 37 15.31 -0.88 -7.22
CA ILE A 37 15.41 -0.74 -5.76
C ILE A 37 16.77 -1.30 -5.32
N THR A 38 17.73 -0.40 -5.12
CA THR A 38 19.14 -0.73 -4.82
C THR A 38 19.66 0.12 -3.67
N ASP A 39 19.22 1.38 -3.62
CA ASP A 39 19.60 2.33 -2.57
C ASP A 39 18.46 2.65 -1.60
N LYS A 40 18.86 3.10 -0.40
CA LYS A 40 17.97 3.73 0.59
C LYS A 40 17.10 4.81 -0.07
N PRO A 41 15.84 4.99 0.37
CA PRO A 41 15.00 6.03 -0.19
C PRO A 41 15.54 7.42 0.17
N ASP A 42 15.36 8.36 -0.76
CA ASP A 42 15.70 9.76 -0.54
C ASP A 42 14.62 10.47 0.29
N LEU A 43 15.01 11.03 1.43
CA LEU A 43 14.12 11.58 2.45
C LEU A 43 13.86 13.09 2.31
N GLN A 44 14.13 13.70 1.15
CA GLN A 44 13.63 15.06 0.87
C GLN A 44 12.11 15.09 0.89
N TRP A 45 11.53 16.19 1.39
CA TRP A 45 10.08 16.38 1.48
C TRP A 45 9.38 16.26 0.13
N GLU A 46 10.03 16.69 -0.95
CA GLU A 46 9.46 16.60 -2.30
C GLU A 46 9.17 15.14 -2.70
N ASN A 47 10.01 14.18 -2.28
CA ASN A 47 9.77 12.76 -2.54
C ASN A 47 8.61 12.19 -1.71
N PHE A 48 8.36 12.73 -0.51
CA PHE A 48 7.17 12.36 0.27
C PHE A 48 5.88 12.90 -0.38
N ARG A 49 5.96 14.03 -1.09
CA ARG A 49 4.82 14.60 -1.83
C ARG A 49 4.51 13.83 -3.11
N GLN A 50 5.55 13.28 -3.75
CA GLN A 50 5.44 12.51 -4.99
C GLN A 50 6.16 11.15 -4.85
N PRO A 51 5.65 10.23 -4.01
CA PRO A 51 6.31 8.96 -3.76
C PRO A 51 6.26 8.08 -5.02
N LEU A 52 7.42 7.64 -5.48
CA LEU A 52 7.57 6.76 -6.63
C LEU A 52 8.11 5.41 -6.18
N LEU A 53 7.42 4.32 -6.54
CA LEU A 53 7.93 2.99 -6.23
C LEU A 53 9.00 2.60 -7.26
N LYS A 54 10.18 2.20 -6.78
CA LYS A 54 11.28 1.71 -7.62
C LYS A 54 11.00 0.32 -8.19
N LYS A 55 11.61 0.03 -9.34
CA LYS A 55 11.47 -1.25 -10.02
C LYS A 55 12.14 -2.36 -9.23
N SER A 56 11.53 -3.54 -9.18
CA SER A 56 12.17 -4.69 -8.56
C SER A 56 13.33 -5.19 -9.41
N PRO A 57 14.49 -5.53 -8.81
CA PRO A 57 15.56 -6.24 -9.49
C PRO A 57 15.23 -7.73 -9.68
N LEU A 58 14.20 -8.25 -9.00
CA LEU A 58 13.78 -9.64 -9.01
C LEU A 58 12.99 -9.98 -10.30
N LEU A 59 13.59 -9.71 -11.46
CA LEU A 59 13.00 -9.95 -12.79
C LEU A 59 13.38 -11.33 -13.37
N THR A 60 13.86 -12.24 -12.53
CA THR A 60 14.29 -13.60 -12.90
C THR A 60 13.10 -14.55 -13.00
N GLU A 61 13.36 -15.83 -13.31
CA GLU A 61 12.33 -16.86 -13.47
C GLU A 61 11.48 -16.98 -12.18
N ILE A 62 10.18 -16.70 -12.31
CA ILE A 62 9.22 -16.73 -11.21
C ILE A 62 8.53 -18.08 -11.23
N GLU A 63 8.72 -18.87 -10.17
CA GLU A 63 8.02 -20.14 -9.99
C GLU A 63 6.73 -19.90 -9.19
N TYR A 64 5.58 -20.12 -9.82
CA TYR A 64 4.28 -19.92 -9.18
C TYR A 64 3.89 -21.16 -8.37
N GLN A 65 3.68 -20.99 -7.06
CA GLN A 65 3.36 -22.12 -6.17
C GLN A 65 1.86 -22.28 -5.94
N CYS A 66 1.20 -21.25 -5.44
CA CYS A 66 -0.25 -21.27 -5.18
C CYS A 66 -0.85 -19.86 -5.17
N GLN A 67 -2.16 -19.78 -5.39
CA GLN A 67 -2.89 -18.52 -5.25
C GLN A 67 -3.19 -18.26 -3.77
N LEU A 68 -2.78 -17.10 -3.26
CA LEU A 68 -3.02 -16.66 -1.87
C LEU A 68 -4.38 -15.97 -1.70
N GLY A 69 -4.90 -15.34 -2.77
CA GLY A 69 -6.20 -14.70 -2.75
C GLY A 69 -6.39 -13.73 -3.90
N PHE A 70 -7.61 -13.21 -4.02
CA PHE A 70 -7.96 -12.19 -5.00
C PHE A 70 -9.04 -11.26 -4.43
N GLY A 71 -9.13 -10.07 -5.00
CA GLY A 71 -10.10 -9.06 -4.59
C GLY A 71 -10.38 -8.06 -5.71
N VAL A 72 -10.98 -6.92 -5.34
CA VAL A 72 -11.38 -5.87 -6.30
C VAL A 72 -10.20 -5.29 -7.08
N ASP A 73 -9.01 -5.27 -6.47
CA ASP A 73 -7.82 -4.59 -6.98
C ASP A 73 -6.89 -5.49 -7.79
N GLY A 74 -6.83 -6.77 -7.42
CA GLY A 74 -5.89 -7.70 -8.01
C GLY A 74 -5.99 -9.11 -7.44
N ILE A 75 -4.99 -9.91 -7.79
CA ILE A 75 -4.80 -11.30 -7.43
C ILE A 75 -3.38 -11.48 -6.90
N VAL A 76 -3.22 -12.36 -5.90
CA VAL A 76 -1.97 -12.57 -5.19
C VAL A 76 -1.58 -14.04 -5.26
N TRP A 77 -0.33 -14.30 -5.61
CA TRP A 77 0.29 -15.62 -5.57
C TRP A 77 1.40 -15.68 -4.54
N LYS A 78 1.63 -16.88 -4.01
CA LYS A 78 2.91 -17.26 -3.46
C LYS A 78 3.78 -17.69 -4.63
N VAL A 79 4.94 -17.06 -4.74
CA VAL A 79 5.93 -17.36 -5.77
C VAL A 79 7.27 -17.66 -5.13
N GLU A 80 8.12 -18.38 -5.84
CA GLU A 80 9.52 -18.56 -5.52
C GLU A 80 10.37 -17.87 -6.58
N ILE A 81 11.36 -17.12 -6.11
CA ILE A 81 12.34 -16.42 -6.94
C ILE A 81 13.70 -16.68 -6.30
N GLU A 82 14.62 -17.28 -7.04
CA GLU A 82 15.97 -17.62 -6.56
C GLU A 82 15.97 -18.41 -5.24
N GLY A 83 15.08 -19.40 -5.13
CA GLY A 83 14.97 -20.27 -3.94
C GLY A 83 14.30 -19.62 -2.72
N LYS A 84 13.75 -18.40 -2.86
CA LYS A 84 13.09 -17.67 -1.77
C LYS A 84 11.62 -17.38 -2.09
N ALA A 85 10.77 -17.54 -1.08
CA ALA A 85 9.33 -17.30 -1.22
C ALA A 85 8.96 -15.81 -1.10
N TYR A 86 8.07 -15.36 -1.99
CA TYR A 86 7.51 -14.01 -2.04
C TYR A 86 6.00 -14.05 -2.27
N ALA A 87 5.34 -12.92 -1.99
CA ALA A 87 3.97 -12.67 -2.39
C ALA A 87 3.95 -11.73 -3.60
N LEU A 88 3.47 -12.22 -4.74
CA LEU A 88 3.32 -11.44 -5.98
C LEU A 88 1.87 -10.99 -6.12
N LYS A 89 1.60 -9.68 -6.01
CA LYS A 89 0.29 -9.09 -6.28
C LYS A 89 0.26 -8.51 -7.68
N VAL A 90 -0.60 -9.03 -8.54
CA VAL A 90 -0.87 -8.49 -9.89
C VAL A 90 -2.20 -7.75 -9.87
N PHE A 91 -2.23 -6.56 -10.45
CA PHE A 91 -3.42 -5.70 -10.48
C PHE A 91 -4.27 -5.98 -11.72
N TRP A 92 -5.59 -5.86 -11.62
CA TRP A 92 -6.49 -6.07 -12.77
C TRP A 92 -6.45 -4.93 -13.80
N ASP A 93 -6.27 -3.70 -13.33
CA ASP A 93 -6.47 -2.49 -14.13
C ASP A 93 -5.11 -1.89 -14.55
N ASN A 94 -4.77 -2.00 -15.83
CA ASN A 94 -3.54 -1.45 -16.43
C ASN A 94 -3.66 0.03 -16.82
N THR A 95 -4.88 0.55 -16.82
CA THR A 95 -5.21 1.95 -17.10
C THR A 95 -5.97 2.55 -15.94
N PRO A 96 -5.86 3.87 -15.70
CA PRO A 96 -6.64 4.53 -14.66
C PRO A 96 -8.16 4.33 -14.87
N PRO A 97 -8.92 3.94 -13.83
CA PRO A 97 -10.37 3.83 -13.95
C PRO A 97 -11.00 5.22 -14.08
N SER A 98 -12.16 5.29 -14.74
CA SER A 98 -12.92 6.54 -14.88
C SER A 98 -13.58 7.00 -13.57
N GLY A 99 -13.96 8.27 -13.52
CA GLY A 99 -14.74 8.86 -12.42
C GLY A 99 -13.94 8.98 -11.11
N THR A 100 -14.59 8.75 -9.97
CA THR A 100 -13.97 8.98 -8.65
C THR A 100 -13.26 7.77 -8.05
N ARG A 101 -13.22 6.63 -8.77
CA ARG A 101 -12.51 5.43 -8.32
C ARG A 101 -11.01 5.69 -8.33
N TYR A 102 -10.31 5.26 -7.28
CA TYR A 102 -8.85 5.31 -7.27
C TYR A 102 -8.27 4.25 -8.22
N TRP A 103 -7.07 4.49 -8.73
CA TRP A 103 -6.31 3.48 -9.45
C TRP A 103 -5.52 2.63 -8.46
N ALA A 104 -5.85 1.34 -8.37
CA ALA A 104 -5.36 0.47 -7.31
C ALA A 104 -3.83 0.32 -7.29
N VAL A 105 -3.22 0.07 -8.45
CA VAL A 105 -1.75 -0.03 -8.55
C VAL A 105 -1.07 1.27 -8.14
N GLN A 106 -1.57 2.42 -8.60
CA GLN A 106 -0.98 3.72 -8.26
C GLN A 106 -0.99 3.93 -6.75
N ARG A 107 -2.14 3.73 -6.10
CA ARG A 107 -2.27 3.87 -4.65
C ARG A 107 -1.35 2.92 -3.90
N GLU A 108 -1.27 1.66 -4.32
CA GLU A 108 -0.41 0.69 -3.65
C GLU A 108 1.07 1.04 -3.81
N CYS A 109 1.51 1.45 -5.01
CA CYS A 109 2.88 1.87 -5.24
C CYS A 109 3.26 3.06 -4.36
N GLN A 110 2.41 4.10 -4.33
CA GLN A 110 2.66 5.29 -3.51
C GLN A 110 2.70 4.94 -2.02
N ASN A 111 1.78 4.11 -1.54
CA ASN A 111 1.78 3.64 -0.16
C ASN A 111 3.05 2.83 0.16
N ALA A 112 3.45 1.89 -0.70
CA ALA A 112 4.63 1.08 -0.49
C ALA A 112 5.91 1.94 -0.42
N ALA A 113 6.05 2.92 -1.32
CA ALA A 113 7.17 3.85 -1.31
C ALA A 113 7.16 4.73 -0.03
N LEU A 114 6.01 5.27 0.37
CA LEU A 114 5.89 6.05 1.62
C LEU A 114 6.26 5.23 2.86
N LEU A 115 5.80 3.98 2.96
CA LEU A 115 6.11 3.12 4.09
C LEU A 115 7.60 2.80 4.18
N GLU A 116 8.25 2.60 3.03
CA GLU A 116 9.70 2.42 2.99
C GLU A 116 10.44 3.69 3.46
N MET A 117 10.01 4.86 2.99
CA MET A 117 10.57 6.15 3.39
C MET A 117 10.40 6.41 4.90
N ILE A 118 9.19 6.21 5.43
CA ILE A 118 8.88 6.34 6.86
C ILE A 118 9.76 5.40 7.69
N ARG A 119 9.82 4.11 7.31
CA ARG A 119 10.64 3.12 8.00
C ARG A 119 12.12 3.50 7.99
N ASN A 120 12.64 3.94 6.84
CA ASN A 120 14.02 4.37 6.71
C ASN A 120 14.31 5.62 7.55
N ALA A 121 13.41 6.61 7.54
CA ALA A 121 13.53 7.83 8.33
C ALA A 121 13.62 7.54 9.82
N ILE A 122 12.79 6.63 10.35
CA ILE A 122 12.86 6.23 11.76
C ILE A 122 14.16 5.49 12.06
N ASN A 123 14.49 4.46 11.27
CA ASN A 123 15.60 3.54 11.58
C ASN A 123 17.00 4.13 11.33
N THR A 124 17.11 5.19 10.53
CA THR A 124 18.40 5.85 10.25
C THR A 124 18.58 7.17 11.00
N SER A 125 17.63 7.55 11.85
CA SER A 125 17.71 8.76 12.63
C SER A 125 18.52 8.55 13.92
N ASP A 126 19.49 9.43 14.17
CA ASP A 126 20.27 9.42 15.43
C ASP A 126 19.44 9.83 16.66
N GLN A 127 18.24 10.34 16.43
CA GLN A 127 17.33 10.85 17.45
C GLN A 127 15.91 10.35 17.16
N PRO A 128 15.06 10.19 18.18
CA PRO A 128 13.67 9.78 17.95
C PRO A 128 12.93 10.72 16.99
N VAL A 129 12.07 10.16 16.15
CA VAL A 129 11.13 10.90 15.32
C VAL A 129 9.92 11.27 16.17
N CYS A 130 9.68 12.56 16.40
CA CYS A 130 8.60 13.06 17.26
C CYS A 130 7.38 13.46 16.42
N LEU A 131 6.23 12.82 16.65
CA LEU A 131 4.97 13.11 15.96
C LEU A 131 4.00 13.88 16.84
N HIS A 132 3.17 14.72 16.23
CA HIS A 132 2.06 15.35 16.92
C HIS A 132 1.06 14.26 17.38
N PRO A 133 0.71 14.20 18.68
CA PRO A 133 0.00 13.05 19.26
C PRO A 133 -1.48 12.96 18.87
N LYS A 134 -2.07 14.08 18.43
CA LYS A 134 -3.51 14.19 18.16
C LYS A 134 -3.79 14.91 16.83
N PRO A 135 -3.35 14.39 15.67
CA PRO A 135 -3.68 15.00 14.39
C PRO A 135 -5.20 14.99 14.19
N GLN A 136 -5.79 16.15 13.91
CA GLN A 136 -7.25 16.30 13.70
C GLN A 136 -7.59 16.80 12.31
N THR A 137 -6.63 17.46 11.64
CA THR A 137 -6.82 18.07 10.34
C THR A 137 -5.90 17.44 9.28
N HIS A 138 -6.24 17.68 8.00
CA HIS A 138 -5.34 17.36 6.90
C HIS A 138 -3.98 18.06 7.04
N ALA A 139 -3.96 19.30 7.56
CA ALA A 139 -2.72 20.03 7.81
C ALA A 139 -1.86 19.34 8.88
N ASP A 140 -2.48 18.79 9.93
CA ASP A 140 -1.76 18.04 10.96
C ASP A 140 -1.18 16.74 10.40
N ALA A 141 -1.98 16.01 9.59
CA ALA A 141 -1.53 14.79 8.93
C ALA A 141 -0.32 15.06 8.02
N VAL A 142 -0.37 16.12 7.20
CA VAL A 142 0.76 16.56 6.37
C VAL A 142 1.95 17.00 7.23
N ALA A 143 1.71 17.70 8.33
CA ALA A 143 2.77 18.13 9.24
C ALA A 143 3.48 16.93 9.90
N ASN A 144 2.74 15.90 10.31
CA ASN A 144 3.28 14.65 10.83
C ASN A 144 4.06 13.88 9.76
N LEU A 145 3.51 13.71 8.56
CA LEU A 145 4.21 13.07 7.46
C LEU A 145 5.54 13.77 7.14
N ARG A 146 5.56 15.11 7.21
CA ARG A 146 6.77 15.90 6.96
C ARG A 146 7.88 15.65 7.99
N VAL A 147 7.57 15.19 9.19
CA VAL A 147 8.62 14.88 10.20
C VAL A 147 9.55 13.77 9.73
N PHE A 148 9.09 12.86 8.89
CA PHE A 148 9.94 11.81 8.32
C PHE A 148 10.92 12.34 7.26
N SER A 149 10.75 13.58 6.81
CA SER A 149 11.66 14.23 5.87
C SER A 149 12.81 14.93 6.60
N ILE A 150 13.90 15.15 5.88
CA ILE A 150 15.08 15.86 6.40
C ILE A 150 14.70 17.26 6.91
N GLU A 151 13.84 17.94 6.17
CA GLU A 151 13.39 19.32 6.43
C GLU A 151 12.41 19.42 7.60
N GLY A 152 11.68 18.35 7.94
CA GLY A 152 10.65 18.38 8.98
C GLY A 152 11.02 17.73 10.30
N ARG A 153 12.10 16.95 10.37
CA ARG A 153 12.43 16.07 11.51
C ARG A 153 12.59 16.71 12.89
N GLN A 154 12.70 18.04 12.96
CA GLN A 154 12.85 18.80 14.21
C GLN A 154 11.53 19.36 14.75
N ARG A 155 10.45 19.29 13.96
CA ARG A 155 9.26 20.14 14.16
C ARG A 155 8.59 19.99 15.53
N PHE A 156 8.47 18.76 16.04
CA PHE A 156 7.71 18.49 17.27
C PHE A 156 8.56 18.03 18.45
N ARG A 157 9.90 18.17 18.40
CA ARG A 157 10.79 17.68 19.46
C ARG A 157 10.49 18.27 20.84
N ASN A 158 10.11 19.55 20.87
CA ASN A 158 9.80 20.27 22.10
C ASN A 158 8.29 20.33 22.37
N THR A 159 7.48 19.56 21.64
CA THR A 159 6.03 19.54 21.81
C THR A 159 5.66 18.64 23.00
N PRO A 160 4.98 19.15 24.03
CA PRO A 160 4.56 18.32 25.16
C PRO A 160 3.69 17.14 24.72
N GLY A 161 4.06 15.93 25.15
CA GLY A 161 3.34 14.71 24.82
C GLY A 161 3.50 14.25 23.37
N ALA A 162 4.52 14.71 22.65
CA ALA A 162 4.86 14.15 21.34
C ALA A 162 5.08 12.63 21.42
N ILE A 163 4.66 11.92 20.38
CA ILE A 163 4.86 10.47 20.30
C ILE A 163 6.20 10.22 19.61
N GLU A 164 7.07 9.49 20.28
CA GLU A 164 8.43 9.24 19.82
C GLU A 164 8.56 7.86 19.18
N TYR A 165 9.19 7.81 18.01
CA TYR A 165 9.58 6.58 17.35
C TYR A 165 11.10 6.52 17.22
N SER A 166 11.72 5.64 18.00
CA SER A 166 13.15 5.29 17.90
C SER A 166 13.40 4.04 17.07
N SER A 167 12.34 3.25 16.80
CA SER A 167 12.38 2.09 15.92
C SER A 167 11.06 1.97 15.18
N ALA A 168 11.11 1.65 13.89
CA ALA A 168 9.90 1.49 13.08
C ALA A 168 9.21 0.16 13.42
N PRO A 169 7.87 0.12 13.55
CA PRO A 169 7.15 -1.14 13.59
C PRO A 169 7.39 -1.92 12.30
N ARG A 170 7.41 -3.26 12.41
CA ARG A 170 7.74 -4.13 11.28
C ARG A 170 6.63 -4.13 10.24
N PHE A 171 6.76 -3.38 9.15
CA PHE A 171 5.91 -3.56 7.97
C PHE A 171 6.46 -4.68 7.06
N ARG A 172 5.56 -5.30 6.27
CA ARG A 172 5.96 -6.23 5.22
C ARG A 172 6.87 -5.53 4.23
N GLN A 173 8.02 -6.12 3.91
CA GLN A 173 8.94 -5.52 2.97
C GLN A 173 8.38 -5.54 1.54
N CYS A 174 8.49 -4.42 0.82
CA CYS A 174 8.21 -4.31 -0.60
C CYS A 174 9.53 -4.44 -1.36
N MET A 175 9.57 -5.30 -2.37
CA MET A 175 10.74 -5.53 -3.21
C MET A 175 10.66 -4.77 -4.54
N GLY A 176 9.72 -3.82 -4.66
CA GLY A 176 9.50 -3.00 -5.84
C GLY A 176 8.42 -3.53 -6.79
N TRP A 177 8.18 -2.78 -7.86
CA TRP A 177 7.20 -3.12 -8.88
C TRP A 177 7.82 -3.91 -10.04
N ALA A 178 7.00 -4.69 -10.74
CA ALA A 178 7.37 -5.44 -11.93
C ALA A 178 6.26 -5.34 -12.99
N SER A 179 6.60 -5.72 -14.23
CA SER A 179 5.63 -5.87 -15.33
C SER A 179 5.57 -7.35 -15.72
N ILE A 180 4.37 -7.92 -15.74
CA ILE A 180 4.14 -9.34 -16.05
C ILE A 180 3.26 -9.43 -17.29
N ARG A 181 3.68 -10.23 -18.28
CA ARG A 181 2.88 -10.44 -19.48
C ARG A 181 1.70 -11.37 -19.19
N GLY A 182 0.50 -11.00 -19.63
CA GLY A 182 -0.70 -11.80 -19.38
C GLY A 182 -0.64 -13.20 -20.00
N SER A 183 0.06 -13.36 -21.13
CA SER A 183 0.31 -14.69 -21.73
C SER A 183 1.03 -15.65 -20.78
N HIS A 184 1.95 -15.17 -19.95
CA HIS A 184 2.63 -15.98 -18.94
C HIS A 184 1.64 -16.44 -17.86
N LEU A 185 0.84 -15.52 -17.31
CA LEU A 185 -0.16 -15.83 -16.29
C LEU A 185 -1.23 -16.82 -16.79
N LEU A 186 -1.61 -16.74 -18.06
CA LEU A 186 -2.59 -17.65 -18.67
C LEU A 186 -1.99 -19.02 -19.04
N ALA A 187 -0.67 -19.13 -19.14
CA ALA A 187 0.02 -20.40 -19.38
C ALA A 187 0.19 -21.24 -18.12
N LEU A 188 -0.05 -20.66 -16.93
CA LEU A 188 0.00 -21.38 -15.65
C LEU A 188 -0.99 -22.55 -15.62
N ASP A 189 -0.67 -23.54 -14.78
CA ASP A 189 -1.52 -24.69 -14.50
C ASP A 189 -2.91 -24.26 -14.03
N ASN A 190 -3.92 -25.07 -14.37
CA ASN A 190 -5.33 -24.74 -14.12
C ASN A 190 -5.64 -24.38 -12.65
N ASN A 191 -4.91 -24.97 -11.69
CA ASN A 191 -5.13 -24.76 -10.26
C ASN A 191 -4.56 -23.44 -9.71
N ILE A 192 -3.67 -22.80 -10.47
CA ILE A 192 -2.99 -21.54 -10.08
C ILE A 192 -3.20 -20.41 -11.10
N ARG A 193 -3.82 -20.71 -12.25
CA ARG A 193 -4.19 -19.74 -13.27
C ARG A 193 -5.13 -18.66 -12.70
N PRO A 194 -5.04 -17.39 -13.16
CA PRO A 194 -5.96 -16.34 -12.74
C PRO A 194 -7.43 -16.74 -12.92
N CYS A 195 -8.22 -16.60 -11.86
CA CYS A 195 -9.67 -16.73 -11.94
C CYS A 195 -10.32 -15.50 -12.61
N ARG A 196 -11.61 -15.59 -12.94
CA ARG A 196 -12.41 -14.51 -13.55
C ARG A 196 -13.53 -14.03 -12.61
N PRO A 197 -13.21 -13.39 -11.48
CA PRO A 197 -14.21 -13.02 -10.51
C PRO A 197 -15.05 -11.83 -10.97
N VAL A 198 -16.31 -11.77 -10.56
CA VAL A 198 -17.20 -10.63 -10.80
C VAL A 198 -17.28 -9.77 -9.55
N PHE A 199 -16.92 -8.49 -9.66
CA PHE A 199 -17.04 -7.51 -8.59
C PHE A 199 -17.87 -6.33 -9.05
N ASN A 200 -18.95 -6.03 -8.32
CA ASN A 200 -19.87 -4.92 -8.64
C ASN A 200 -20.35 -4.95 -10.11
N GLY A 201 -20.68 -6.14 -10.62
CA GLY A 201 -21.12 -6.34 -12.01
C GLY A 201 -20.02 -6.28 -13.08
N ILE A 202 -18.75 -6.09 -12.68
CA ILE A 202 -17.61 -6.06 -13.58
C ILE A 202 -16.84 -7.38 -13.46
N GLN A 203 -16.76 -8.13 -14.55
CA GLN A 203 -15.89 -9.31 -14.63
C GLN A 203 -14.43 -8.86 -14.72
N ARG A 204 -13.60 -9.32 -13.78
CA ARG A 204 -12.15 -9.14 -13.83
C ARG A 204 -11.53 -10.26 -14.64
N GLU A 205 -10.58 -9.93 -15.49
CA GLU A 205 -9.85 -10.90 -16.30
C GLU A 205 -8.44 -10.43 -16.61
N ILE A 206 -7.55 -11.40 -16.85
CA ILE A 206 -6.23 -11.18 -17.44
C ILE A 206 -6.32 -11.53 -18.93
N ARG A 207 -5.85 -10.61 -19.77
CA ARG A 207 -5.79 -10.74 -21.23
C ARG A 207 -4.39 -11.11 -21.67
N ARG A 208 -4.28 -11.94 -22.71
CA ARG A 208 -3.01 -12.55 -23.14
C ARG A 208 -2.02 -11.51 -23.65
N GLU A 209 -2.51 -10.48 -24.33
CA GLU A 209 -1.72 -9.48 -25.06
C GLU A 209 -1.27 -8.33 -24.16
N GLU A 210 -1.84 -8.20 -22.97
CA GLU A 210 -1.57 -7.09 -22.07
C GLU A 210 -0.37 -7.35 -21.13
N HIS A 211 0.22 -6.25 -20.66
CA HIS A 211 1.23 -6.25 -19.60
C HIS A 211 0.62 -5.70 -18.32
N TYR A 212 0.67 -6.49 -17.26
CA TYR A 212 0.10 -6.17 -15.98
C TYR A 212 1.14 -5.64 -15.01
N TYR A 213 0.76 -4.64 -14.23
CA TYR A 213 1.56 -4.21 -13.10
C TYR A 213 1.50 -5.24 -11.99
N ALA A 214 2.64 -5.48 -11.36
CA ALA A 214 2.76 -6.32 -10.19
C ALA A 214 3.64 -5.67 -9.14
N ILE A 215 3.44 -6.06 -7.88
CA ILE A 215 4.34 -5.69 -6.77
C ILE A 215 4.73 -6.97 -6.04
N ILE A 216 6.02 -7.07 -5.74
CA ILE A 216 6.61 -8.20 -5.03
C ILE A 216 6.77 -7.80 -3.57
N TYR A 217 6.23 -8.61 -2.67
CA TYR A 217 6.36 -8.43 -1.23
C TYR A 217 7.04 -9.63 -0.57
N GLU A 218 7.63 -9.39 0.59
CA GLU A 218 8.02 -10.44 1.53
C GLU A 218 6.83 -11.37 1.82
N PHE A 219 7.04 -12.68 1.68
CA PHE A 219 6.08 -13.68 2.12
C PHE A 219 6.26 -13.95 3.62
N ILE A 220 5.16 -13.93 4.37
CA ILE A 220 5.15 -14.25 5.81
C ILE A 220 4.38 -15.56 5.99
N PRO A 221 5.06 -16.67 6.36
CA PRO A 221 4.40 -17.95 6.62
C PRO A 221 3.38 -17.84 7.75
N VAL A 222 2.27 -18.59 7.66
CA VAL A 222 1.21 -18.62 8.69
C VAL A 222 1.75 -19.02 10.06
N GLN A 223 2.71 -19.94 10.11
CA GLN A 223 3.35 -20.40 11.34
C GLN A 223 4.26 -19.32 11.97
N SER A 224 4.68 -18.33 11.19
CA SER A 224 5.40 -17.13 11.65
C SER A 224 4.46 -15.95 11.89
N ALA A 225 3.17 -16.07 11.56
CA ALA A 225 2.18 -15.01 11.78
C ALA A 225 1.81 -14.86 13.27
N THR A 226 2.17 -15.83 14.12
CA THR A 226 2.23 -15.70 15.59
C THR A 226 3.19 -14.61 16.06
N LEU A 227 4.13 -14.16 15.22
CA LEU A 227 5.00 -12.99 15.48
C LEU A 227 4.32 -11.65 15.15
N LEU A 228 3.12 -11.65 14.57
CA LEU A 228 2.26 -10.46 14.47
C LEU A 228 1.30 -10.48 15.66
N THR A 229 1.86 -10.31 16.86
CA THR A 229 1.08 -10.13 18.08
C THR A 229 0.10 -8.96 17.91
N GLY A 230 -0.99 -8.94 18.68
CA GLY A 230 -1.92 -7.81 18.69
C GLY A 230 -1.20 -6.46 18.86
N ASP A 231 -0.16 -6.44 19.70
CA ASP A 231 0.65 -5.25 19.95
C ASP A 231 1.43 -4.76 18.72
N THR A 232 1.98 -5.69 17.93
CA THR A 232 2.69 -5.35 16.69
C THR A 232 1.73 -4.74 15.67
N GLN A 233 0.53 -5.33 15.54
CA GLN A 233 -0.51 -4.82 14.64
C GLN A 233 -1.00 -3.45 15.11
N GLN A 234 -1.23 -3.26 16.41
CA GLN A 234 -1.67 -1.98 16.95
C GLN A 234 -0.62 -0.90 16.73
N SER A 235 0.66 -1.19 16.98
CA SER A 235 1.76 -0.24 16.75
C SER A 235 1.88 0.18 15.29
N GLN A 236 1.63 -0.73 14.33
CA GLN A 236 1.55 -0.38 12.91
C GLN A 236 0.38 0.57 12.64
N LEU A 237 -0.82 0.25 13.17
CA LEU A 237 -2.02 1.06 12.98
C LEU A 237 -1.87 2.47 13.57
N ASP A 238 -1.26 2.58 14.75
CA ASP A 238 -1.02 3.84 15.43
C ASP A 238 -0.06 4.72 14.62
N LEU A 239 1.05 4.16 14.14
CA LEU A 239 1.97 4.89 13.27
C LEU A 239 1.31 5.32 11.96
N LEU A 240 0.55 4.43 11.31
CA LEU A 240 -0.15 4.74 10.06
C LEU A 240 -1.14 5.88 10.27
N TRP A 241 -1.93 5.84 11.34
CA TRP A 241 -2.87 6.89 11.68
C TRP A 241 -2.16 8.23 11.94
N LEU A 242 -1.09 8.23 12.75
CA LEU A 242 -0.29 9.43 13.03
C LEU A 242 0.34 10.01 11.75
N ALA A 243 0.81 9.15 10.84
CA ALA A 243 1.39 9.54 9.55
C ALA A 243 0.35 9.98 8.51
N GLY A 244 -0.95 9.97 8.85
CA GLY A 244 -2.02 10.50 7.99
C GLY A 244 -2.65 9.47 7.06
N PHE A 245 -2.41 8.17 7.25
CA PHE A 245 -3.07 7.13 6.46
C PHE A 245 -4.54 7.00 6.89
N CYS A 246 -5.44 6.88 5.91
CA CYS A 246 -6.84 6.57 6.17
C CYS A 246 -7.01 5.09 6.50
N LEU A 247 -7.43 4.79 7.73
CA LEU A 247 -7.83 3.45 8.12
C LEU A 247 -9.29 3.21 7.70
N VAL A 248 -9.52 2.14 6.93
CA VAL A 248 -10.87 1.71 6.54
C VAL A 248 -11.24 0.52 7.42
N PRO A 249 -12.43 0.50 8.04
CA PRO A 249 -12.87 -0.64 8.84
C PRO A 249 -12.77 -1.94 8.03
N LEU A 250 -12.21 -2.99 8.63
CA LEU A 250 -12.25 -4.32 8.04
C LEU A 250 -13.71 -4.70 7.83
N ARG A 251 -14.10 -4.97 6.58
CA ARG A 251 -15.37 -5.66 6.35
C ARG A 251 -15.25 -7.04 6.98
N PRO A 252 -16.24 -7.47 7.78
CA PRO A 252 -16.24 -8.84 8.27
C PRO A 252 -16.19 -9.79 7.07
N PRO A 253 -15.54 -10.97 7.22
CA PRO A 253 -15.53 -11.97 6.17
C PRO A 253 -16.97 -12.23 5.75
N ARG A 254 -17.25 -12.14 4.45
CA ARG A 254 -18.53 -12.63 3.93
C ARG A 254 -18.58 -14.10 4.30
N SER A 255 -19.58 -14.48 5.10
CA SER A 255 -19.92 -15.89 5.31
C SER A 255 -19.95 -16.54 3.93
N ARG A 256 -19.22 -17.65 3.77
CA ARG A 256 -19.28 -18.46 2.56
C ARG A 256 -20.75 -18.74 2.29
N GLU A 257 -21.32 -18.14 1.25
CA GLU A 257 -22.60 -18.62 0.74
C GLU A 257 -22.34 -20.06 0.27
N PRO A 258 -23.16 -21.03 0.71
CA PRO A 258 -23.03 -22.40 0.24
C PRO A 258 -23.28 -22.42 -1.27
N LEU A 259 -22.39 -23.12 -1.96
CA LEU A 259 -22.51 -23.49 -3.37
C LEU A 259 -23.84 -24.21 -3.64
#